data_AF-A0A7K0BH83-F1
#
_entry.id   AF-A0A7K0BH83-F1
#
_cell.length_a   1.000
_cell.length_b   1.000
_cell.length_c   1.000
_cell.angle_alpha   90.00
_cell.angle_beta   90.00
_cell.angle_gamma   90.00
#
_symmetry.space_group_name_H-M   'P 1'
#
loop_
_entity.id
_entity.type
_entity.pdbx_description
1 polymer ?
#
loop_
_entity_poly.entity_id
_entity_poly.type
_entity_poly.pdbx_seq_one_letter_code
_entity_poly.pdbx_strand_id
1 'polypeptide(L)' 'MAHKKVNLPEKLCETCQLPFSWRKKWEKNWNEVMYCSDKCRMNKNFKNQFQGQSRSFGTKSNN' A
#
# COMPACT_ATOMS: atom_id res chain seq x y z
N MET A 1 -1.36 -29.45 8.48
CA MET A 1 -2.66 -28.87 8.11
C MET A 1 -2.41 -27.49 7.55
N ALA A 2 -2.64 -27.28 6.26
CA ALA A 2 -2.33 -26.01 5.59
C ALA A 2 -3.30 -24.93 6.09
N HIS A 3 -2.82 -23.98 6.89
CA HIS A 3 -3.58 -22.79 7.24
C HIS A 3 -3.91 -22.05 5.94
N LYS A 4 -5.16 -22.16 5.49
CA LYS A 4 -5.73 -21.34 4.42
C LYS A 4 -5.58 -19.89 4.85
N LYS A 5 -4.54 -19.23 4.36
CA LYS A 5 -4.38 -17.78 4.49
C LYS A 5 -5.64 -17.20 3.84
N VAL A 6 -6.47 -16.56 4.67
CA VAL A 6 -7.68 -15.90 4.21
C VAL A 6 -7.23 -14.89 3.15
N ASN A 7 -7.63 -15.09 1.90
CA ASN A 7 -7.41 -14.12 0.84
C ASN A 7 -8.30 -12.92 1.17
N LEU A 8 -7.80 -12.05 2.05
CA LEU A 8 -8.46 -10.80 2.36
C LEU A 8 -8.53 -9.97 1.08
N PRO A 9 -9.66 -9.30 0.80
CA PRO A 9 -9.75 -8.48 -0.37
C PRO A 9 -8.71 -7.36 -0.27
N GLU A 10 -7.90 -7.24 -1.31
CA GLU A 10 -6.91 -6.18 -1.48
C GLU A 10 -7.46 -5.16 -2.46
N LYS A 11 -7.27 -3.88 -2.15
CA LYS A 11 -7.67 -2.77 -3.01
C LYS A 11 -6.46 -1.89 -3.31
N LEU A 12 -6.52 -1.18 -4.42
CA LEU A 12 -5.53 -0.18 -4.79
C LEU A 12 -5.97 1.18 -4.28
N CYS A 13 -5.06 1.93 -3.67
CA CYS A 13 -5.31 3.30 -3.25
C CYS A 13 -5.28 4.23 -4.48
N GLU A 14 -6.32 5.03 -4.72
CA GLU A 14 -6.35 5.90 -5.91
C GLU A 14 -5.22 6.96 -5.91
N THR A 15 -4.82 7.44 -4.73
CA THR A 15 -3.79 8.50 -4.58
C THR A 15 -2.37 7.98 -4.78
N CYS A 16 -2.00 6.91 -4.08
CA CYS A 16 -0.63 6.40 -4.06
C CYS A 16 -0.44 5.11 -4.87
N GLN A 17 -1.52 4.52 -5.38
CA GLN A 17 -1.55 3.27 -6.13
C GLN A 17 -0.91 2.09 -5.37
N LEU A 18 -0.82 2.19 -4.04
CA LEU A 18 -0.31 1.11 -3.21
C LEU A 18 -1.42 0.08 -2.94
N PRO A 19 -1.14 -1.22 -3.10
CA PRO A 19 -2.04 -2.28 -2.69
C PRO A 19 -2.17 -2.27 -1.16
N PHE A 20 -3.40 -2.34 -0.67
CA PHE A 20 -3.68 -2.43 0.75
C PHE A 20 -4.77 -3.46 1.02
N SER A 21 -4.55 -4.29 2.04
CA SER A 21 -5.46 -5.37 2.40
C SER A 21 -6.55 -4.88 3.38
N TRP A 22 -7.69 -5.58 3.40
CA TRP A 22 -8.79 -5.33 4.32
C TRP A 22 -8.33 -5.26 5.78
N ARG A 23 -8.95 -4.34 6.55
CA ARG A 23 -8.71 -4.16 7.99
C ARG A 23 -10.05 -4.21 8.73
N LYS A 24 -10.04 -4.76 9.94
CA LYS A 24 -11.24 -4.86 10.81
C LYS A 24 -11.95 -3.52 11.04
N LYS A 25 -11.20 -2.41 11.08
CA LYS A 25 -11.76 -1.06 11.20
C LYS A 25 -12.65 -0.62 10.02
N TRP A 26 -12.55 -1.32 8.88
CA TRP A 26 -13.26 -1.01 7.65
C TRP A 26 -14.46 -1.91 7.38
N GLU A 27 -14.82 -2.79 8.32
CA GLU A 27 -15.93 -3.74 8.14
C GLU A 27 -17.24 -3.07 7.71
N LYS A 28 -17.54 -1.88 8.24
CA LYS A 28 -18.79 -1.15 7.97
C LYS A 28 -18.76 -0.28 6.71
N ASN A 29 -17.59 0.18 6.28
CA ASN A 29 -17.43 1.18 5.21
C ASN A 29 -16.46 0.74 4.11
N TRP A 30 -16.11 -0.55 4.04
CA TRP A 30 -15.17 -1.09 3.06
C TRP A 30 -15.51 -0.72 1.61
N ASN A 31 -16.80 -0.61 1.28
CA ASN A 31 -17.26 -0.20 -0.06
C ASN A 31 -16.89 1.25 -0.39
N GLU A 32 -16.85 2.15 0.60
CA GLU A 32 -16.50 3.56 0.45
C GLU A 32 -14.99 3.82 0.60
N VAL A 33 -14.24 2.87 1.17
CA VAL A 33 -12.79 2.99 1.37
C VAL A 33 -12.05 2.76 0.05
N MET A 34 -11.61 3.85 -0.57
CA MET A 34 -10.79 3.89 -1.79
C MET A 34 -9.33 4.29 -1.52
N TYR A 35 -9.01 4.68 -0.29
CA TYR A 35 -7.71 5.22 0.12
C TYR A 35 -7.09 4.39 1.24
N CYS A 36 -5.77 4.15 1.18
CA CYS A 36 -5.07 3.35 2.20
C CYS A 36 -5.00 4.05 3.58
N SER A 37 -5.18 5.38 3.63
CA SER A 37 -5.01 6.22 4.82
C SER A 37 -5.76 7.55 4.67
N ASP A 38 -6.14 8.18 5.79
CA ASP A 38 -6.74 9.53 5.79
C ASP A 38 -5.82 10.59 5.15
N LYS A 39 -4.50 10.43 5.30
CA LYS A 39 -3.53 11.26 4.59
C LYS A 39 -3.72 11.20 3.07
N CYS A 40 -3.95 10.02 2.49
CA CYS A 40 -4.18 9.89 1.04
C CYS A 40 -5.53 10.44 0.60
N ARG A 41 -6.54 10.37 1.48
CA ARG A 41 -7.87 10.97 1.25
C ARG A 41 -7.78 12.51 1.21
N MET A 42 -7.03 13.10 2.14
CA MET A 42 -6.83 14.55 2.20
C MET A 42 -5.85 15.05 1.12
N ASN A 43 -4.85 14.23 0.78
CA ASN A 43 -3.78 14.59 -0.13
C ASN A 43 -4.01 14.05 -1.55
N LYS A 44 -5.16 14.39 -2.17
CA LYS A 44 -5.48 13.98 -3.57
C LYS A 44 -4.46 14.45 -4.61
N ASN A 45 -3.56 15.38 -4.27
CA ASN A 45 -2.66 16.04 -5.22
C ASN A 45 -1.21 15.53 -5.24
N PHE A 46 -0.80 14.62 -4.36
CA PHE A 46 0.55 14.07 -4.41
C PHE A 46 0.56 12.76 -5.20
N LYS A 47 0.74 12.87 -6.51
CA LYS A 47 1.19 11.74 -7.34
C LYS A 47 2.55 11.31 -6.80
N ASN A 48 2.55 10.25 -5.99
CA ASN A 48 3.76 9.73 -5.37
C ASN A 48 4.61 9.08 -6.46
N GLN A 49 5.57 9.85 -6.99
CA GLN A 49 6.51 9.46 -8.04
C GLN A 49 7.59 8.50 -7.52
N PHE A 50 7.17 7.40 -6.91
CA PHE A 50 8.09 6.30 -6.64
C PHE A 50 8.13 5.36 -7.84
N GLN A 51 8.70 5.86 -8.93
CA GLN A 51 9.24 5.01 -10.00
C GLN A 51 10.76 5.01 -9.87
N GLY A 52 11.30 3.91 -9.37
CA GLY A 52 12.56 3.37 -9.92
C GLY A 52 13.90 3.88 -9.42
N GLN A 53 14.07 4.33 -8.18
CA GLN A 53 15.42 4.35 -7.59
C GLN A 53 15.68 3.04 -6.85
N SER A 54 16.18 2.06 -7.61
CA SER A 54 17.07 1.04 -7.08
C SER A 54 18.17 1.73 -6.28
N ARG A 55 17.99 1.81 -4.95
CA ARG A 55 19.12 2.03 -4.06
C ARG A 55 19.99 0.80 -4.23
N SER A 56 20.97 0.89 -5.13
CA SER A 56 22.09 -0.02 -5.20
C SER A 56 22.63 -0.08 -3.77
N PHE A 57 22.45 -1.23 -3.10
CA PHE A 57 23.22 -1.50 -1.90
C PHE A 57 24.67 -1.56 -2.36
N GLY A 58 25.35 -0.41 -2.36
CA GLY A 58 26.77 -0.32 -2.58
C GLY A 58 27.43 -1.12 -1.47
N THR A 59 27.80 -2.36 -1.77
CA THR A 59 28.79 -3.08 -0.99
C THR A 59 30.05 -2.23 -1.03
N LYS A 60 30.34 -1.53 0.07
CA LYS A 60 31.62 -0.84 0.25
C LYS A 60 32.71 -1.89 0.12
N SER A 61 33.39 -1.91 -1.03
CA SER A 61 34.62 -2.64 -1.24
C SER A 61 35.70 -1.92 -0.45
N ASN A 62 36.18 -2.55 0.63
CA ASN A 62 37.44 -2.23 1.27
C ASN A 62 38.20 -3.55 1.43
N ASN A 63 39.04 -3.86 0.45
CA ASN A 63 40.45 -4.27 0.52
C ASN A 63 40.84 -4.87 -0.83
#